data_AF-A0A7G2JYS5-F1
#
_entry.id   AF-A0A7G2JYS5-F1
#
_cell.length_a   1.000
_cell.length_b   1.000
_cell.length_c   1.000
_cell.angle_alpha   90.00
_cell.angle_beta   90.00
_cell.angle_gamma   90.00
#
_symmetry.space_group_name_H-M   'P 1'
#
loop_
_entity.id
_entity.type
_entity.pdbx_description
1 polymer ?
#
loop_
_entity_poly.entity_id
_entity_poly.type
_entity_poly.pdbx_seq_one_letter_code
_entity_poly.pdbx_strand_id
1 'polypeptide(L)'
;FNYALSAASNNQNNRSVSANVGYRADVGDYQFSVGQDNQHNRQVSMTASGSVVAHSYGVTLGQTVGDNFAIIHAKGAKGALVTATGMGQTLDYFGNAIVPYTSPYSINYIGIDPTHLPINIEFDSTEQQIVPRANSINLVN
;
A
#
# COMPACT_ATOMS: atom_id res chain seq x y z
N PHE A 1 10.82 0.65 1.02
CA PHE A 1 11.77 0.84 -0.09
C PHE A 1 12.66 -0.40 -0.17
N ASN A 2 12.90 -0.92 -1.36
CA ASN A 2 13.72 -2.11 -1.61
C ASN A 2 14.60 -1.87 -2.84
N TYR A 3 15.79 -2.47 -2.87
CA TYR A 3 16.71 -2.38 -3.98
C TYR A 3 17.44 -3.71 -4.16
N ALA A 4 17.75 -4.08 -5.40
CA ALA A 4 18.47 -5.30 -5.71
C ALA A 4 19.41 -5.09 -6.90
N LEU A 5 20.62 -5.64 -6.80
CA LEU A 5 21.60 -5.68 -7.87
C LEU A 5 21.91 -7.14 -8.16
N SER A 6 21.96 -7.53 -9.43
CA SER A 6 22.29 -8.89 -9.84
C SER A 6 23.23 -8.91 -11.03
N ALA A 7 24.08 -9.92 -11.06
CA ALA A 7 24.96 -10.24 -12.17
C ALA A 7 24.84 -11.74 -12.48
N ALA A 8 24.70 -12.10 -13.74
CA ALA A 8 24.61 -13.48 -14.20
C ALA A 8 25.57 -13.72 -15.37
N SER A 9 26.08 -14.95 -15.46
CA SER A 9 26.98 -15.39 -16.54
C SER A 9 26.59 -16.81 -16.95
N ASN A 10 26.48 -17.06 -18.26
CA ASN A 10 26.11 -18.36 -18.81
C ASN A 10 27.27 -19.02 -19.57
N ASN A 11 27.18 -20.34 -19.81
CA ASN A 11 28.19 -21.15 -20.53
C ASN A 11 28.47 -20.69 -21.97
N GLN A 12 27.54 -19.95 -22.59
CA GLN A 12 27.74 -19.30 -23.90
C GLN A 12 28.45 -17.94 -23.81
N ASN A 13 29.12 -17.66 -22.68
CA ASN A 13 29.80 -16.40 -22.39
C ASN A 13 28.88 -15.17 -22.41
N ASN A 14 27.57 -15.36 -22.23
CA ASN A 14 26.61 -14.26 -22.08
C ASN A 14 26.65 -13.76 -20.63
N ARG A 15 26.92 -12.47 -20.44
CA ARG A 15 26.99 -11.82 -19.12
C ARG A 15 25.93 -10.73 -19.06
N SER A 16 25.15 -10.71 -18.00
CA SER A 16 24.11 -9.71 -17.78
C SER A 16 24.22 -9.09 -16.40
N VAL A 17 23.97 -7.80 -16.31
CA VAL A 17 23.88 -7.05 -15.06
C VAL A 17 22.52 -6.37 -15.01
N SER A 18 21.86 -6.42 -13.85
CA SER A 18 20.59 -5.72 -13.65
C SER A 18 20.52 -5.04 -12.28
N ALA A 19 19.75 -3.96 -12.23
CA ALA A 19 19.47 -3.19 -11.04
C ALA A 19 17.96 -2.98 -10.94
N ASN A 20 17.42 -3.15 -9.75
CA ASN A 20 15.99 -3.01 -9.46
C ASN A 20 15.82 -2.12 -8.24
N VAL A 21 14.87 -1.20 -8.30
CA VAL A 21 14.48 -0.30 -7.22
C VAL A 21 12.97 -0.38 -7.06
N GLY A 22 12.51 -0.51 -5.82
CA GLY A 22 11.10 -0.59 -5.47
C GLY A 22 10.74 0.38 -4.36
N TYR A 23 9.62 1.05 -4.52
CA TYR A 23 9.07 1.99 -3.54
C TYR A 23 7.59 1.69 -3.31
N ARG A 24 7.26 1.45 -2.04
CA ARG A 24 5.89 1.29 -1.58
C ARG A 24 5.44 2.62 -1.01
N ALA A 25 4.45 3.23 -1.65
CA ALA A 25 3.81 4.46 -1.22
C ALA A 25 2.42 4.14 -0.65
N ASP A 26 1.78 5.15 -0.07
CA ASP A 26 0.41 5.02 0.44
C ASP A 26 -0.60 4.78 -0.68
N VAL A 27 -0.33 5.36 -1.86
CA VAL A 27 -1.18 5.33 -3.06
C VAL A 27 -0.87 4.18 -4.03
N GLY A 28 0.11 3.32 -3.72
CA GLY A 28 0.52 2.23 -4.61
C GLY A 28 1.98 1.81 -4.47
N ASP A 29 2.33 0.72 -5.15
CA ASP A 29 3.68 0.19 -5.26
C ASP A 29 4.28 0.53 -6.64
N TYR A 30 5.53 0.95 -6.65
CA TYR A 30 6.27 1.34 -7.84
C TYR A 30 7.59 0.56 -7.92
N GLN A 31 7.91 -0.01 -9.07
CA GLN A 31 9.14 -0.75 -9.32
C GLN A 31 9.79 -0.24 -10.61
N PHE A 32 11.08 0.02 -10.56
CA PHE A 32 11.90 0.39 -11.70
C PHE A 32 13.05 -0.60 -11.83
N SER A 33 13.32 -1.08 -13.03
CA SER A 33 14.40 -2.01 -13.30
C SER A 33 15.15 -1.66 -14.57
N VAL A 34 16.47 -1.76 -14.52
CA VAL A 34 17.35 -1.58 -15.68
C VAL A 34 18.30 -2.75 -15.77
N GLY A 35 18.59 -3.19 -16.98
CA GLY A 35 19.52 -4.28 -17.21
C GLY A 35 20.23 -4.15 -18.54
N GLN A 36 21.46 -4.65 -18.59
CA GLN A 36 22.25 -4.70 -19.81
C GLN A 36 23.01 -6.03 -19.88
N ASP A 37 23.11 -6.59 -21.08
CA ASP A 37 23.98 -7.73 -21.35
C ASP A 37 25.19 -7.37 -22.23
N ASN A 38 26.10 -8.34 -22.40
CA ASN A 38 27.30 -8.17 -23.22
C ASN A 38 27.04 -8.33 -24.73
N GLN A 39 25.80 -8.60 -25.14
CA GLN A 39 25.36 -8.69 -26.53
C GLN A 39 24.69 -7.40 -27.01
N HIS A 40 24.86 -6.30 -26.26
CA HIS A 40 24.28 -4.98 -26.52
C HIS A 40 22.77 -4.88 -26.28
N ASN A 41 22.14 -5.85 -25.62
CA ASN A 41 20.74 -5.69 -25.22
C ASN A 41 20.66 -4.85 -23.96
N ARG A 42 19.73 -3.90 -23.97
CA ARG A 42 19.39 -3.06 -22.83
C ARG A 42 17.89 -3.17 -22.59
N GLN A 43 17.52 -3.37 -21.34
CA GLN A 43 16.14 -3.48 -20.90
C GLN A 43 15.90 -2.46 -19.82
N VAL A 44 14.79 -1.73 -19.95
CA VAL A 44 14.30 -0.80 -18.94
C VAL A 44 12.83 -1.11 -18.76
N SER A 45 12.42 -1.33 -17.52
CA SER A 45 11.02 -1.60 -17.19
C SER A 45 10.60 -0.76 -15.99
N MET A 46 9.34 -0.32 -16.01
CA MET A 46 8.69 0.36 -14.91
C MET A 46 7.35 -0.33 -14.68
N THR A 47 7.06 -0.66 -13.42
CA THR A 47 5.81 -1.28 -13.00
C THR A 47 5.18 -0.40 -11.92
N ALA A 48 3.87 -0.17 -12.03
CA ALA A 48 3.09 0.48 -11.00
C ALA A 48 1.86 -0.39 -10.73
N SER A 49 1.57 -0.63 -9.45
CA SER A 49 0.43 -1.44 -9.00
C SER A 49 -0.22 -0.79 -7.80
N GLY A 50 -1.55 -0.80 -7.76
CA GLY A 50 -2.32 -0.18 -6.69
C GLY A 50 -3.80 -0.45 -6.87
N SER A 51 -4.61 0.26 -6.10
CA SER A 51 -6.07 0.19 -6.15
C SER A 51 -6.68 1.58 -6.23
N VAL A 52 -7.87 1.62 -6.84
CA VAL A 52 -8.75 2.79 -6.86
C VAL A 52 -10.09 2.33 -6.33
N VAL A 53 -10.55 2.95 -5.24
CA VAL A 53 -11.79 2.57 -4.59
C VAL A 53 -12.72 3.77 -4.53
N ALA A 54 -13.92 3.61 -5.09
CA ALA A 54 -14.99 4.58 -4.98
C ALA A 54 -15.91 4.19 -3.81
N HIS A 55 -16.18 5.14 -2.91
CA HIS A 55 -17.02 4.95 -1.73
C HIS A 55 -17.82 6.23 -1.41
N SER A 56 -18.64 6.19 -0.37
CA SER A 56 -19.56 7.29 0.01
C SER A 56 -18.87 8.63 0.30
N TYR A 57 -17.57 8.63 0.59
CA TYR A 57 -16.79 9.83 0.90
C TYR A 57 -15.85 10.26 -0.24
N GLY A 58 -15.92 9.62 -1.41
CA GLY A 58 -15.17 9.99 -2.60
C GLY A 58 -14.42 8.82 -3.25
N VAL A 59 -13.27 9.14 -3.83
CA VAL A 59 -12.36 8.16 -4.43
C VAL A 59 -11.04 8.19 -3.69
N THR A 60 -10.58 7.02 -3.24
CA THR A 60 -9.30 6.87 -2.57
C THR A 60 -8.41 5.94 -3.35
N LEU A 61 -7.14 6.34 -3.45
CA LEU A 61 -6.07 5.55 -4.04
C LEU A 61 -5.34 4.82 -2.93
N GLY A 62 -4.92 3.60 -3.21
CA GLY A 62 -4.24 2.78 -2.22
C GLY A 62 -3.31 1.77 -2.84
N GLN A 63 -2.64 1.03 -1.97
CA GLN A 63 -1.91 -0.18 -2.34
C GLN A 63 -2.85 -1.22 -2.96
N THR A 64 -2.27 -2.22 -3.61
CA THR A 64 -3.05 -3.32 -4.20
C THR A 64 -3.89 -4.00 -3.11
N VAL A 65 -5.18 -4.16 -3.36
CA VAL A 65 -6.13 -4.78 -2.43
C VAL A 65 -6.31 -6.26 -2.76
N GLY A 66 -6.55 -7.08 -1.74
CA GLY A 66 -7.04 -8.45 -1.92
C GLY A 66 -8.56 -8.50 -2.10
N ASP A 67 -9.11 -9.72 -2.12
CA ASP A 67 -10.56 -9.95 -2.23
C ASP A 67 -11.36 -9.38 -1.04
N ASN A 68 -10.70 -9.20 0.10
CA ASN A 68 -11.29 -8.74 1.34
C ASN A 68 -10.47 -7.58 1.88
N PHE A 69 -11.04 -6.37 1.86
CA PHE A 69 -10.34 -5.15 2.27
C PHE A 69 -11.28 -4.22 3.02
N ALA A 70 -10.69 -3.23 3.70
CA ALA A 70 -11.45 -2.22 4.43
C ALA A 70 -11.04 -0.80 4.01
N ILE A 71 -11.96 0.14 4.17
CA ILE A 71 -11.77 1.56 3.93
C ILE A 71 -11.96 2.25 5.27
N ILE A 72 -11.02 3.12 5.64
CA ILE A 72 -11.10 3.98 6.82
C ILE A 72 -11.49 5.37 6.34
N HIS A 73 -12.42 6.01 7.03
CA HIS A 73 -12.72 7.43 6.86
C HIS A 73 -12.69 8.12 8.22
N ALA A 74 -11.64 8.89 8.50
CA ALA A 74 -11.56 9.73 9.69
C ALA A 74 -11.41 11.19 9.28
N LYS A 75 -12.51 11.94 9.41
CA LYS A 75 -12.57 13.34 8.99
C LYS A 75 -11.55 14.19 9.75
N GLY A 76 -10.72 14.92 9.01
CA GLY A 76 -9.69 15.79 9.58
C GLY A 76 -8.39 15.08 9.98
N ALA A 77 -8.35 13.75 9.96
CA ALA A 77 -7.20 12.94 10.37
C ALA A 77 -6.13 12.77 9.27
N LYS A 78 -5.93 13.78 8.43
CA LYS A 78 -4.94 13.73 7.35
C LYS A 78 -3.55 13.40 7.90
N GLY A 79 -2.89 12.41 7.31
CA GLY A 79 -1.54 12.01 7.72
C GLY A 79 -1.49 11.16 8.99
N ALA A 80 -2.64 10.78 9.56
CA ALA A 80 -2.68 9.82 10.65
C ALA A 80 -2.18 8.46 10.16
N LEU A 81 -1.41 7.76 10.99
CA LEU A 81 -0.87 6.46 10.62
C LEU A 81 -1.94 5.39 10.84
N VAL A 82 -2.15 4.51 9.87
CA VAL A 82 -3.03 3.34 10.02
C VAL A 82 -2.29 2.26 10.80
N THR A 83 -2.82 1.88 11.96
CA THR A 83 -2.21 0.85 12.83
C THR A 83 -2.59 -0.57 12.39
N ALA A 84 -3.70 -0.71 11.66
CA ALA A 84 -4.33 -1.99 11.31
C ALA A 84 -3.42 -2.98 10.55
N THR A 85 -2.49 -2.48 9.74
CA THR A 85 -1.74 -3.32 8.79
C THR A 85 -0.26 -3.42 9.14
N GLY A 86 0.25 -2.58 10.04
CA GLY A 86 1.70 -2.43 10.27
C GLY A 86 2.48 -2.00 9.01
N MET A 87 1.78 -1.61 7.93
CA MET A 87 2.37 -1.27 6.64
C MET A 87 2.72 0.22 6.52
N GLY A 88 2.44 1.00 7.57
CA GLY A 88 2.81 2.41 7.65
C GLY A 88 2.03 3.33 6.72
N GLN A 89 0.82 2.92 6.29
CA GLN A 89 -0.03 3.75 5.43
C GLN A 89 -0.56 4.94 6.21
N THR A 90 -0.66 6.10 5.55
CA THR A 90 -1.27 7.28 6.15
C THR A 90 -2.60 7.65 5.49
N LEU A 91 -3.43 8.38 6.23
CA LEU A 91 -4.69 8.91 5.71
C LEU A 91 -4.42 10.02 4.68
N ASP A 92 -5.18 9.98 3.58
CA ASP A 92 -5.11 10.93 2.49
C ASP A 92 -5.57 12.36 2.92
N TYR A 93 -5.53 13.30 1.98
CA TYR A 93 -5.96 14.67 2.23
C TYR A 93 -7.42 14.79 2.71
N PHE A 94 -8.27 13.85 2.31
CA PHE A 94 -9.68 13.79 2.67
C PHE A 94 -9.95 12.99 3.95
N GLY A 95 -8.91 12.41 4.56
CA GLY A 95 -9.02 11.57 5.76
C GLY A 95 -9.38 10.12 5.46
N ASN A 96 -9.12 9.64 4.24
CA ASN A 96 -9.41 8.26 3.85
C ASN A 96 -8.13 7.41 3.79
N ALA A 97 -8.24 6.13 4.09
CA ALA A 97 -7.19 5.16 3.84
C ALA A 97 -7.77 3.80 3.44
N ILE A 98 -7.00 3.01 2.70
CA ILE A 98 -7.38 1.65 2.31
C ILE A 98 -6.50 0.66 3.05
N VAL A 99 -7.13 -0.25 3.79
CA VAL A 99 -6.49 -1.40 4.43
C VAL A 99 -6.52 -2.56 3.42
N PRO A 100 -5.37 -2.94 2.83
CA PRO A 100 -5.32 -3.79 1.63
C PRO A 100 -5.82 -5.22 1.84
N TYR A 101 -5.84 -5.71 3.08
CA TYR A 101 -6.33 -7.04 3.41
C TYR A 101 -7.01 -7.07 4.78
N THR A 102 -8.04 -7.89 4.89
CA THR A 102 -8.72 -8.23 6.13
C THR A 102 -8.96 -9.73 6.19
N SER A 103 -8.89 -10.32 7.38
CA SER A 103 -9.13 -11.74 7.58
C SER A 103 -10.62 -12.03 7.67
N PRO A 104 -11.23 -12.77 6.72
CA PRO A 104 -12.66 -13.06 6.77
C PRO A 104 -13.00 -13.94 7.97
N TYR A 105 -14.21 -13.74 8.52
CA TYR A 105 -14.75 -14.44 9.69
C TYR A 105 -13.89 -14.33 10.96
N SER A 106 -12.93 -13.41 10.95
CA SER A 106 -12.01 -13.16 12.05
C SER A 106 -12.15 -11.71 12.50
N ILE A 107 -11.80 -11.46 13.74
CA ILE A 107 -11.73 -10.12 14.31
C ILE A 107 -10.54 -9.40 13.66
N ASN A 108 -10.81 -8.26 13.02
CA ASN A 108 -9.78 -7.36 12.52
C ASN A 108 -9.88 -6.05 13.28
N TYR A 109 -8.77 -5.62 13.86
CA TYR A 109 -8.65 -4.33 14.54
C TYR A 109 -8.20 -3.30 13.52
N ILE A 110 -9.08 -2.33 13.24
CA ILE A 110 -8.84 -1.27 12.29
C ILE A 110 -8.73 0.03 13.09
N GLY A 111 -7.50 0.53 13.26
CA GLY A 111 -7.24 1.74 14.01
C GLY A 111 -6.35 2.73 13.29
N ILE A 112 -6.31 3.93 13.85
CA ILE A 112 -5.42 5.03 13.47
C ILE A 112 -4.64 5.49 14.70
N ASP A 113 -3.39 5.90 14.47
CA ASP A 113 -2.55 6.53 15.48
C ASP A 113 -2.57 8.06 15.26
N PRO A 114 -3.24 8.81 16.17
CA PRO A 114 -3.32 10.26 16.09
C PRO A 114 -2.12 10.99 16.71
N THR A 115 -1.09 10.28 17.19
CA THR A 115 0.02 10.87 17.98
C THR A 115 0.75 12.01 17.23
N HIS A 116 0.71 12.02 15.89
CA HIS A 116 1.31 13.07 15.06
C HIS A 116 0.29 14.07 14.47
N LEU A 117 -0.96 14.06 14.94
CA LEU A 117 -2.01 14.98 14.48
C LEU A 117 -2.11 16.24 15.37
N PRO A 118 -2.67 17.34 14.85
CA PRO A 118 -2.97 18.51 15.65
C PRO A 118 -3.89 18.18 16.84
N ILE A 119 -3.56 18.70 18.04
CA ILE A 119 -4.30 18.53 19.31
C ILE A 119 -5.79 18.95 19.26
N ASN A 120 -6.21 19.66 18.22
CA ASN A 120 -7.58 20.15 18.03
C ASN A 120 -8.58 19.06 17.57
N ILE A 121 -8.11 17.87 17.19
CA ILE A 121 -8.98 16.81 16.66
C ILE A 121 -9.18 15.76 17.74
N GLU A 122 -10.42 15.64 18.21
CA GLU A 122 -10.85 14.60 19.13
C GLU A 122 -11.57 13.50 18.34
N PHE A 123 -11.21 12.25 18.63
CA PHE A 123 -11.79 11.08 17.99
C PHE A 123 -12.70 10.36 18.99
N ASP A 124 -13.92 10.02 18.59
CA ASP A 124 -14.83 9.21 19.40
C ASP A 124 -14.29 7.79 19.59
N SER A 125 -13.58 7.26 18.58
CA SER A 125 -12.79 6.04 18.69
C SER A 125 -11.58 6.09 17.76
N THR A 126 -10.43 5.65 18.25
CA THR A 126 -9.19 5.50 17.46
C THR A 126 -9.01 4.09 16.90
N GLU A 127 -9.85 3.15 17.31
CA GLU A 127 -9.84 1.75 16.85
C GLU A 127 -11.28 1.22 16.75
N GLN A 128 -11.56 0.46 15.69
CA GLN A 128 -12.81 -0.26 15.52
C GLN A 128 -12.54 -1.71 15.15
N GLN A 129 -13.38 -2.59 15.68
CA GLN A 129 -13.35 -4.01 15.39
C GLN A 129 -14.38 -4.33 14.30
N ILE A 130 -13.92 -4.99 13.23
CA ILE A 130 -14.80 -5.54 12.20
C ILE A 130 -14.63 -7.05 12.05
N VAL A 131 -15.71 -7.74 11.70
CA VAL A 131 -15.71 -9.17 11.36
C VAL A 131 -16.26 -9.32 9.94
N PRO A 132 -15.39 -9.18 8.93
CA PRO A 132 -15.84 -9.13 7.54
C PRO A 132 -16.19 -10.53 7.04
N ARG A 133 -17.19 -10.63 6.16
CA ARG A 133 -17.44 -11.87 5.40
C ARG A 133 -16.41 -11.99 4.28
N ALA A 134 -16.24 -13.19 3.72
CA ALA A 134 -15.41 -13.35 2.53
C ALA A 134 -15.96 -12.56 1.33
N ASN A 135 -15.07 -11.98 0.53
CA ASN A 135 -15.38 -11.12 -0.61
C ASN A 135 -16.24 -9.89 -0.23
N SER A 136 -15.98 -9.29 0.95
CA SER A 136 -16.68 -8.10 1.40
C SER A 136 -15.76 -6.90 1.62
N ILE A 137 -16.32 -5.72 1.37
CA ILE A 137 -15.67 -4.43 1.58
C ILE A 137 -16.36 -3.77 2.76
N ASN A 138 -15.58 -3.37 3.76
CA ASN A 138 -16.11 -2.77 4.99
C ASN A 138 -15.61 -1.33 5.10
N LEU A 139 -16.54 -0.41 5.36
CA LEU A 139 -16.23 0.98 5.63
C LEU A 139 -16.25 1.21 7.14
N VAL A 140 -15.18 1.79 7.65
CA VAL A 140 -14.94 2.10 9.06
C VAL A 140 -14.83 3.62 9.18
N ASN A 141 -15.54 4.23 10.14
CA ASN A 141 -15.62 5.69 10.29
C ASN A 141 -15.48 6.16 11.74
#